data_AF-A0A925HPZ3-F1
#
_entry.id   AF-A0A925HPZ3-F1
#
_cell.length_a   1.000
_cell.length_b   1.000
_cell.length_c   1.000
_cell.angle_alpha   90.00
_cell.angle_beta   90.00
_cell.angle_gamma   90.00
#
_symmetry.space_group_name_H-M   'P 1'
#
loop_
_entity.id
_entity.type
_entity.pdbx_description
1 polymer ?
#
loop_
_entity_poly.entity_id
_entity_poly.type
_entity_poly.pdbx_seq_one_letter_code
_entity_poly.pdbx_strand_id
1 'polypeptide(L)'
;MTFTASLRSLLLVAPLSLAQAQAPAPAAGAPNTDIFLSRITMRDGALMVQPPLNLTRREGYDNQPGFDARGRMIYYTRRAPNVLLRDSIRDVQTDIWSYALDGSAHGPVAVTAESEYSAQVTADGAALTVVRVERDSAQHLWRFPLSADGKPERLVGRVKPVGYYAWVGSQVVMFVLGSPATLQLMDTVSGRIDTIARDIGRGVKRVPGTSRVSFIQKVGAQWYIDELDPATKSVRRLIATLPTQEEYTWVDSTTLVAASGTTLRTWTRGQPGWNVAADLGFAPLTSISRVTIDPTGNWLAFVAVPTIAAPAKAGAYAPRVRDADVSRDLAILAADSMEGRLTGSPGSWRATRWLAAQFAAAGLKPAGDSGFVQRVPLASTVTAPGARVRPQLLASWGAFDSVPAERRLPGANVLGYLEGSDPALKDEYVLMTAHYDHIGVTKAVNGDSINNGADDDAAGTIAVLQVARLLAGGAVKPRRTIIFAAMTGEEVGLLGTRWFIDHPVRPLSQLVANLEVEMIGRPDSLAGGAGKAWLTGYERSTLGDQLRDGGIPIVPDRRPAQRFFERSDNIAFARMGIPAHTLSSFNLHADYHTVRDEAQYADPAHMARVIEAAA
;
A
#
# COMPACT_ATOMS: atom_id res chain seq x y z
N MET A 1 89.72 -15.34 4.01
CA MET A 1 88.67 -15.94 4.85
C MET A 1 87.32 -15.53 4.28
N THR A 2 86.75 -16.40 3.45
CA THR A 2 85.41 -17.05 3.62
C THR A 2 84.24 -16.12 3.27
N PHE A 3 83.77 -16.16 2.00
CA PHE A 3 82.64 -16.94 1.42
C PHE A 3 81.29 -16.17 1.48
N THR A 4 80.83 -15.62 0.35
CA THR A 4 79.63 -16.00 -0.46
C THR A 4 78.25 -15.74 0.19
N ALA A 5 77.42 -14.83 -0.33
CA ALA A 5 76.50 -14.95 -1.49
C ALA A 5 75.11 -15.52 -1.14
N SER A 6 74.05 -14.76 -1.43
CA SER A 6 72.99 -15.12 -2.40
C SER A 6 71.63 -14.47 -2.10
N LEU A 7 71.02 -14.01 -3.19
CA LEU A 7 69.68 -13.43 -3.40
C LEU A 7 68.51 -14.19 -2.72
N ARG A 8 67.41 -13.46 -2.46
CA ARG A 8 66.07 -13.76 -3.02
C ARG A 8 64.99 -12.71 -2.66
N SER A 9 64.41 -12.14 -3.71
CA SER A 9 62.97 -11.92 -3.95
C SER A 9 62.09 -11.36 -2.82
N LEU A 10 61.66 -10.09 -2.96
CA LEU A 10 60.46 -9.56 -2.31
C LEU A 10 59.21 -10.22 -2.93
N LEU A 11 58.56 -11.09 -2.17
CA LEU A 11 57.16 -11.47 -2.34
C LEU A 11 56.35 -10.67 -1.30
N LEU A 12 55.45 -9.80 -1.78
CA LEU A 12 54.40 -9.22 -0.94
C LEU A 12 53.50 -10.35 -0.43
N VAL A 13 53.58 -10.63 0.86
CA VAL A 13 52.59 -11.45 1.56
C VAL A 13 51.47 -10.52 2.01
N ALA A 14 50.34 -10.55 1.31
CA ALA A 14 49.08 -10.06 1.85
C ALA A 14 48.61 -11.01 2.96
N PRO A 15 48.09 -10.50 4.09
CA PRO A 15 47.61 -11.38 5.16
C PRO A 15 46.35 -12.13 4.71
N LEU A 16 46.41 -13.46 4.79
CA LEU A 16 45.23 -14.33 4.74
C LEU A 16 44.31 -13.98 5.93
N SER A 17 43.21 -13.29 5.66
CA SER A 17 42.07 -13.27 6.58
C SER A 17 41.20 -14.49 6.31
N LEU A 18 41.25 -15.48 7.21
CA LEU A 18 40.28 -16.55 7.32
C LEU A 18 38.90 -15.95 7.65
N ALA A 19 38.06 -15.73 6.63
CA ALA A 19 36.68 -15.36 6.83
C ALA A 19 35.89 -16.58 7.34
N GLN A 20 35.57 -16.59 8.62
CA GLN A 20 34.66 -17.56 9.22
C GLN A 20 33.25 -17.38 8.63
N ALA A 21 32.70 -18.45 8.05
CA ALA A 21 31.30 -18.50 7.64
C ALA A 21 30.40 -18.68 8.88
N GLN A 22 30.03 -17.59 9.54
CA GLN A 22 28.94 -17.55 10.51
C GLN A 22 27.63 -17.22 9.78
N ALA A 23 26.58 -18.04 9.94
CA ALA A 23 25.22 -17.56 9.75
C ALA A 23 24.94 -16.47 10.80
N PRO A 24 23.99 -15.54 10.58
CA PRO A 24 23.94 -14.33 11.38
C PRO A 24 23.57 -14.66 12.83
N ALA A 25 24.55 -14.55 13.73
CA ALA A 25 24.27 -14.00 15.04
C ALA A 25 23.87 -12.53 14.81
N PRO A 26 22.80 -12.00 15.44
CA PRO A 26 22.49 -10.59 15.29
C PRO A 26 23.55 -9.78 16.03
N ALA A 27 24.61 -9.39 15.32
CA ALA A 27 25.54 -8.37 15.75
C ALA A 27 24.93 -6.98 15.52
N ALA A 28 25.30 -6.01 16.34
CA ALA A 28 25.06 -4.60 16.05
C ALA A 28 25.53 -4.27 14.62
N GLY A 29 24.67 -3.68 13.79
CA GLY A 29 24.98 -3.33 12.39
C GLY A 29 24.29 -4.14 11.29
N ALA A 30 23.16 -4.81 11.56
CA ALA A 30 22.34 -5.43 10.49
C ALA A 30 22.03 -4.42 9.36
N PRO A 31 22.12 -4.82 8.07
CA PRO A 31 21.93 -3.92 6.95
C PRO A 31 20.52 -3.36 6.92
N ASN A 32 20.39 -2.09 6.53
CA ASN A 32 19.09 -1.44 6.36
C ASN A 32 18.40 -2.02 5.11
N THR A 33 17.44 -2.91 5.30
CA THR A 33 16.76 -3.61 4.20
C THR A 33 15.25 -3.54 4.33
N ASP A 34 14.61 -3.33 3.18
CA ASP A 34 13.16 -3.31 3.04
C ASP A 34 12.69 -4.48 2.15
N ILE A 35 11.43 -4.90 2.36
CA ILE A 35 10.71 -5.75 1.40
C ILE A 35 10.12 -4.84 0.33
N PHE A 36 10.36 -5.17 -0.92
CA PHE A 36 9.70 -4.58 -2.08
C PHE A 36 8.78 -5.61 -2.73
N LEU A 37 7.69 -5.14 -3.32
CA LEU A 37 6.66 -5.95 -3.97
C LEU A 37 6.38 -5.43 -5.37
N SER A 38 6.37 -6.32 -6.36
CA SER A 38 6.03 -6.00 -7.74
C SER A 38 5.03 -7.01 -8.27
N ARG A 39 4.06 -6.54 -9.07
CA ARG A 39 3.31 -7.42 -9.98
C ARG A 39 4.26 -7.98 -11.04
N ILE A 40 4.06 -9.24 -11.38
CA ILE A 40 4.75 -9.90 -12.49
C ILE A 40 3.76 -10.61 -13.40
N THR A 41 4.11 -10.72 -14.68
CA THR A 41 3.41 -11.55 -15.65
C THR A 41 4.41 -12.22 -16.59
N MET A 42 4.04 -13.38 -17.13
CA MET A 42 4.80 -13.99 -18.23
C MET A 42 4.17 -13.57 -19.56
N ARG A 43 4.96 -12.98 -20.45
CA ARG A 43 4.53 -12.61 -21.81
C ARG A 43 5.55 -13.08 -22.81
N ASP A 44 5.13 -13.92 -23.77
CA ASP A 44 6.00 -14.47 -24.82
C ASP A 44 7.27 -15.15 -24.27
N GLY A 45 7.16 -15.80 -23.11
CA GLY A 45 8.28 -16.46 -22.42
C GLY A 45 9.21 -15.53 -21.63
N ALA A 46 8.95 -14.21 -21.63
CA ALA A 46 9.68 -13.22 -20.85
C ALA A 46 8.94 -12.88 -19.54
N LEU A 47 9.71 -12.68 -18.47
CA LEU A 47 9.20 -12.20 -17.18
C LEU A 47 9.06 -10.68 -17.23
N MET A 48 7.82 -10.20 -17.23
CA MET A 48 7.49 -8.78 -17.13
C MET A 48 7.38 -8.40 -15.66
N VAL A 49 8.06 -7.32 -15.26
CA VAL A 49 8.09 -6.82 -13.89
C VAL A 49 7.59 -5.39 -13.88
N GLN A 50 6.54 -5.11 -13.12
CA GLN A 50 6.02 -3.76 -12.94
C GLN A 50 6.92 -2.92 -12.01
N PRO A 51 6.73 -1.60 -11.92
CA PRO A 51 7.43 -0.78 -10.94
C PRO A 51 7.22 -1.31 -9.51
N PRO A 52 8.30 -1.55 -8.74
CA PRO A 52 8.18 -2.15 -7.42
C PRO A 52 7.73 -1.13 -6.37
N LEU A 53 6.81 -1.54 -5.52
CA LEU A 53 6.42 -0.85 -4.29
C LEU A 53 7.40 -1.23 -3.18
N ASN A 54 8.10 -0.27 -2.57
CA ASN A 54 8.71 -0.52 -1.26
C ASN A 54 7.58 -0.79 -0.27
N LEU A 55 7.46 -2.04 0.19
CA LEU A 55 6.39 -2.49 1.05
C LEU A 55 6.62 -1.93 2.45
N THR A 56 7.78 -2.20 3.06
CA THR A 56 8.01 -1.95 4.50
C THR A 56 8.42 -0.52 4.86
N ARG A 57 9.14 0.18 3.96
CA ARG A 57 9.49 1.61 4.03
C ARG A 57 9.95 2.10 5.40
N ARG A 58 10.94 1.42 5.99
CA ARG A 58 11.44 1.84 7.30
C ARG A 58 12.93 1.63 7.44
N GLU A 59 13.52 2.37 8.37
CA GLU A 59 14.85 2.03 8.83
C GLU A 59 14.80 0.72 9.63
N GLY A 60 15.67 -0.23 9.29
CA GLY A 60 15.87 -1.46 10.04
C GLY A 60 16.07 -2.67 9.14
N TYR A 61 15.73 -3.84 9.67
CA TYR A 61 15.99 -5.11 9.01
C TYR A 61 14.67 -5.82 8.75
N ASP A 62 14.17 -5.72 7.52
CA ASP A 62 13.09 -6.55 6.99
C ASP A 62 13.65 -7.47 5.90
N ASN A 63 13.41 -8.77 6.04
CA ASN A 63 14.14 -9.77 5.28
C ASN A 63 13.37 -11.08 5.12
N GLN A 64 13.90 -11.97 4.28
CA GLN A 64 13.42 -13.35 4.08
C GLN A 64 11.89 -13.44 3.85
N PRO A 65 11.35 -12.70 2.85
CA PRO A 65 9.92 -12.78 2.55
C PRO A 65 9.57 -14.17 2.01
N GLY A 66 8.37 -14.63 2.34
CA GLY A 66 7.73 -15.83 1.80
C GLY A 66 6.22 -15.65 1.73
N PHE A 67 5.59 -16.16 0.68
CA PHE A 67 4.15 -16.06 0.49
C PHE A 67 3.39 -17.22 1.14
N ASP A 68 2.11 -17.01 1.46
CA ASP A 68 1.19 -18.12 1.72
C ASP A 68 0.86 -18.90 0.45
N ALA A 69 0.25 -20.09 0.63
CA ALA A 69 -0.11 -20.98 -0.46
C ALA A 69 -1.06 -20.37 -1.50
N ARG A 70 -1.79 -19.29 -1.13
CA ARG A 70 -2.77 -18.62 -1.98
C ARG A 70 -2.26 -17.30 -2.58
N GLY A 71 -1.05 -16.87 -2.28
CA GLY A 71 -0.51 -15.59 -2.74
C GLY A 71 -1.30 -14.38 -2.23
N ARG A 72 -1.87 -14.46 -1.02
CA ARG A 72 -2.64 -13.38 -0.37
C ARG A 72 -1.90 -12.75 0.80
N MET A 73 -0.95 -13.46 1.40
CA MET A 73 -0.18 -12.98 2.55
C MET A 73 1.32 -13.09 2.25
N ILE A 74 2.10 -12.11 2.73
CA ILE A 74 3.56 -12.20 2.84
C ILE A 74 3.91 -12.36 4.32
N TYR A 75 4.77 -13.33 4.61
CA TYR A 75 5.46 -13.47 5.88
C TYR A 75 6.91 -13.07 5.71
N TYR A 76 7.46 -12.30 6.65
CA TYR A 76 8.84 -11.85 6.57
C TYR A 76 9.44 -11.67 7.97
N THR A 77 10.76 -11.80 8.05
CA THR A 77 11.52 -11.52 9.25
C THR A 77 11.63 -10.02 9.42
N ARG A 78 11.28 -9.52 10.62
CA ARG A 78 11.39 -8.09 10.93
C ARG A 78 12.06 -7.89 12.27
N ARG A 79 13.10 -7.04 12.29
CA ARG A 79 13.71 -6.54 13.53
C ARG A 79 12.92 -5.34 14.07
N ALA A 80 12.30 -5.49 15.23
CA ALA A 80 11.46 -4.47 15.86
C ALA A 80 11.56 -4.50 17.40
N PRO A 81 11.13 -3.43 18.11
CA PRO A 81 11.02 -3.46 19.56
C PRO A 81 10.07 -4.55 20.03
N ASN A 82 10.48 -5.31 21.05
CA ASN A 82 9.70 -6.43 21.57
C ASN A 82 9.15 -6.10 22.96
N VAL A 83 7.82 -6.16 23.10
CA VAL A 83 7.11 -5.77 24.33
C VAL A 83 7.36 -6.71 25.51
N LEU A 84 7.96 -7.88 25.29
CA LEU A 84 8.34 -8.83 26.33
C LEU A 84 9.73 -8.53 26.93
N LEU A 85 10.52 -7.65 26.32
CA LEU A 85 11.93 -7.43 26.71
C LEU A 85 12.18 -6.16 27.53
N ARG A 86 11.14 -5.32 27.75
CA ARG A 86 11.03 -3.92 28.30
C ARG A 86 12.12 -3.30 29.20
N ASP A 87 13.09 -4.02 29.74
CA ASP A 87 14.05 -3.55 30.73
C ASP A 87 15.46 -3.24 30.17
N SER A 88 15.69 -3.21 28.84
CA SER A 88 17.01 -2.78 28.31
C SER A 88 16.95 -1.89 27.07
N ILE A 89 17.75 -0.83 27.07
CA ILE A 89 17.92 0.12 25.94
C ILE A 89 18.56 -0.53 24.68
N ARG A 90 18.59 -1.87 24.59
CA ARG A 90 19.06 -2.68 23.44
C ARG A 90 17.99 -3.61 22.84
N ASP A 91 16.73 -3.51 23.27
CA ASP A 91 15.63 -4.46 23.02
C ASP A 91 15.02 -4.43 21.60
N VAL A 92 15.77 -4.89 20.60
CA VAL A 92 15.25 -5.14 19.25
C VAL A 92 15.55 -6.59 18.82
N GLN A 93 14.50 -7.41 18.80
CA GLN A 93 14.52 -8.81 18.38
C GLN A 93 13.98 -8.95 16.95
N THR A 94 14.24 -10.07 16.29
CA THR A 94 13.53 -10.41 15.05
C THR A 94 12.37 -11.34 15.33
N ASP A 95 11.19 -10.98 14.85
CA ASP A 95 9.99 -11.81 14.86
C ASP A 95 9.47 -11.97 13.43
N ILE A 96 8.61 -12.97 13.20
CA ILE A 96 7.91 -13.10 11.92
C ILE A 96 6.71 -12.16 11.89
N TRP A 97 6.65 -11.34 10.85
CA TRP A 97 5.54 -10.46 10.56
C TRP A 97 4.74 -10.97 9.36
N SER A 98 3.44 -10.69 9.36
CA SER A 98 2.53 -10.98 8.27
C SER A 98 2.01 -9.68 7.67
N TYR A 99 1.81 -9.66 6.35
CA TYR A 99 1.19 -8.56 5.61
C TYR A 99 0.21 -9.14 4.59
N ALA A 100 -1.06 -8.75 4.67
CA ALA A 100 -2.07 -9.10 3.69
C ALA A 100 -1.94 -8.22 2.45
N LEU A 101 -1.86 -8.82 1.26
CA LEU A 101 -1.66 -8.08 0.00
C LEU A 101 -2.82 -7.15 -0.36
N ASP A 102 -4.01 -7.37 0.21
CA ASP A 102 -5.15 -6.45 0.12
C ASP A 102 -5.09 -5.28 1.11
N GLY A 103 -4.10 -5.28 2.02
CA GLY A 103 -3.90 -4.28 3.06
C GLY A 103 -4.75 -4.49 4.31
N SER A 104 -5.54 -5.57 4.38
CA SER A 104 -6.48 -5.81 5.48
C SER A 104 -5.82 -6.12 6.82
N ALA A 105 -4.57 -6.59 6.83
CA ALA A 105 -3.85 -6.97 8.04
C ALA A 105 -2.33 -6.78 7.89
N HIS A 106 -1.69 -6.26 8.95
CA HIS A 106 -0.24 -6.18 9.08
C HIS A 106 0.15 -6.25 10.56
N GLY A 107 1.02 -7.19 10.93
CA GLY A 107 1.43 -7.34 12.32
C GLY A 107 2.33 -8.56 12.57
N PRO A 108 2.90 -8.68 13.78
CA PRO A 108 3.63 -9.88 14.17
C PRO A 108 2.70 -11.10 14.15
N VAL A 109 3.19 -12.22 13.64
CA VAL A 109 2.50 -13.53 13.70
C VAL A 109 2.45 -14.01 15.14
N ALA A 110 3.59 -13.90 15.82
CA ALA A 110 3.74 -14.18 17.23
C ALA A 110 4.76 -13.19 17.82
N VAL A 111 4.59 -12.82 19.07
CA VAL A 111 5.60 -12.08 19.85
C VAL A 111 6.26 -13.08 20.78
N THR A 112 7.54 -13.34 20.57
CA THR A 112 8.25 -14.39 21.32
C THR A 112 9.50 -13.84 21.99
N ALA A 113 10.08 -14.58 22.94
CA ALA A 113 11.31 -14.16 23.63
C ALA A 113 12.59 -14.53 22.87
N GLU A 114 12.47 -15.30 21.78
CA GLU A 114 13.57 -15.84 20.98
C GLU A 114 13.45 -15.41 19.52
N SER A 115 14.55 -15.05 18.87
CA SER A 115 14.49 -14.54 17.49
C SER A 115 14.04 -15.58 16.47
N GLU A 116 13.21 -15.16 15.51
CA GLU A 116 12.65 -16.02 14.46
C GLU A 116 13.03 -15.53 13.06
N TYR A 117 13.28 -16.47 12.14
CA TYR A 117 13.78 -16.23 10.79
C TYR A 117 13.19 -17.21 9.76
N SER A 118 13.31 -16.87 8.47
CA SER A 118 13.10 -17.77 7.32
C SER A 118 11.73 -18.47 7.30
N ALA A 119 10.65 -17.73 7.58
CA ALA A 119 9.30 -18.30 7.66
C ALA A 119 8.86 -19.00 6.37
N GLN A 120 8.24 -20.19 6.51
CA GLN A 120 7.56 -20.90 5.42
C GLN A 120 6.24 -21.48 5.88
N VAL A 121 5.20 -21.29 5.07
CA VAL A 121 3.90 -21.92 5.30
C VAL A 121 3.98 -23.41 4.99
N THR A 122 3.40 -24.24 5.84
CA THR A 122 3.31 -25.69 5.63
C THR A 122 2.41 -25.99 4.43
N ALA A 123 2.59 -27.15 3.79
CA ALA A 123 1.88 -27.50 2.56
C ALA A 123 0.33 -27.52 2.72
N ASP A 124 -0.16 -27.80 3.92
CA ASP A 124 -1.58 -27.78 4.29
C ASP A 124 -2.12 -26.36 4.57
N GLY A 125 -1.25 -25.35 4.64
CA GLY A 125 -1.60 -23.97 4.99
C GLY A 125 -1.95 -23.77 6.47
N ALA A 126 -1.80 -24.78 7.32
CA ALA A 126 -2.28 -24.77 8.70
C ALA A 126 -1.26 -24.19 9.70
N ALA A 127 0.00 -24.07 9.31
CA ALA A 127 1.06 -23.60 10.19
C ALA A 127 2.12 -22.80 9.42
N LEU A 128 2.85 -21.97 10.16
CA LEU A 128 4.15 -21.46 9.76
C LEU A 128 5.24 -22.34 10.36
N THR A 129 6.32 -22.50 9.63
CA THR A 129 7.57 -23.00 10.17
C THR A 129 8.57 -21.88 10.14
N VAL A 130 9.50 -21.85 11.10
CA VAL A 130 10.55 -20.83 11.20
C VAL A 130 11.84 -21.46 11.69
N VAL A 131 12.97 -20.80 11.43
CA VAL A 131 14.21 -21.01 12.18
C VAL A 131 14.14 -20.14 13.42
N ARG A 132 14.15 -20.74 14.60
CA ARG A 132 14.23 -20.02 15.88
C ARG A 132 15.64 -20.10 16.43
N VAL A 133 16.18 -18.96 16.85
CA VAL A 133 17.44 -18.85 17.58
C VAL A 133 17.13 -18.94 19.08
N GLU A 134 17.41 -20.11 19.65
CA GLU A 134 17.18 -20.40 21.06
C GLU A 134 18.21 -19.68 21.96
N ARG A 135 17.99 -19.66 23.27
CA ARG A 135 18.83 -18.92 24.24
C ARG A 135 20.29 -19.39 24.27
N ASP A 136 20.54 -20.64 23.93
CA ASP A 136 21.87 -21.23 23.76
C ASP A 136 22.50 -20.93 22.37
N SER A 137 21.86 -20.04 21.59
CA SER A 137 22.19 -19.70 20.21
C SER A 137 22.01 -20.84 19.20
N ALA A 138 21.43 -21.98 19.60
CA ALA A 138 21.11 -23.05 18.67
C ALA A 138 19.96 -22.62 17.75
N GLN A 139 20.04 -23.03 16.48
CA GLN A 139 19.04 -22.70 15.47
C GLN A 139 18.24 -23.95 15.12
N HIS A 140 16.98 -24.00 15.57
CA HIS A 140 16.12 -25.15 15.34
C HIS A 140 14.87 -24.77 14.54
N LEU A 141 14.30 -25.75 13.86
CA LEU A 141 13.02 -25.57 13.18
C LEU A 141 11.88 -25.68 14.17
N TRP A 142 11.01 -24.67 14.17
CA TRP A 142 9.81 -24.61 14.97
C TRP A 142 8.58 -24.49 14.06
N ARG A 143 7.48 -25.11 14.49
CA ARG A 143 6.17 -25.05 13.85
C ARG A 143 5.23 -24.20 14.73
N PHE A 144 4.55 -23.25 14.11
CA PHE A 144 3.60 -22.32 14.69
C PHE A 144 2.27 -22.55 14.00
N PRO A 145 1.32 -23.24 14.65
CA PRO A 145 0.00 -23.37 14.07
C PRO A 145 -0.64 -21.99 13.89
N LEU A 146 -1.34 -21.79 12.77
CA LEU A 146 -2.05 -20.54 12.47
C LEU A 146 -3.45 -20.48 13.12
N SER A 147 -3.86 -21.54 13.81
CA SER A 147 -5.06 -21.54 14.65
C SER A 147 -4.82 -20.74 15.94
N ALA A 148 -5.84 -20.04 16.42
CA ALA A 148 -5.74 -19.14 17.58
C ALA A 148 -5.25 -19.82 18.88
N ASP A 149 -5.54 -21.12 19.01
CA ASP A 149 -5.29 -21.96 20.19
C ASP A 149 -4.11 -22.93 19.98
N GLY A 150 -3.43 -22.84 18.84
CA GLY A 150 -2.27 -23.65 18.53
C GLY A 150 -1.02 -23.25 19.31
N LYS A 151 -0.29 -24.24 19.84
CA LYS A 151 0.97 -23.99 20.56
C LYS A 151 2.17 -24.22 19.65
N PRO A 152 3.17 -23.32 19.64
CA PRO A 152 4.39 -23.55 18.91
C PRO A 152 5.14 -24.78 19.43
N GLU A 153 5.66 -25.60 18.52
CA GLU A 153 6.41 -26.81 18.84
C GLU A 153 7.70 -26.89 18.04
N ARG A 154 8.72 -27.50 18.65
CA ARG A 154 9.99 -27.78 17.98
C ARG A 154 9.82 -29.02 17.10
N LEU A 155 10.20 -28.94 15.83
CA LEU A 155 10.20 -30.10 14.95
C LEU A 155 11.28 -31.11 15.39
N VAL A 156 10.90 -32.39 15.41
CA VAL A 156 11.72 -33.49 15.93
C VAL A 156 13.05 -33.65 15.19
N GLY A 157 14.06 -34.17 15.88
CA GLY A 157 15.40 -34.46 15.35
C GLY A 157 16.49 -33.62 16.02
N ARG A 158 17.59 -34.27 16.43
CA ARG A 158 18.81 -33.56 16.85
C ARG A 158 19.54 -33.05 15.61
N VAL A 159 19.01 -32.02 14.99
CA VAL A 159 19.66 -31.33 13.87
C VAL A 159 20.66 -30.33 14.44
N LYS A 160 21.84 -30.24 13.83
CA LYS A 160 22.73 -29.10 14.02
C LYS A 160 22.02 -27.81 13.59
N PRO A 161 22.50 -26.62 13.97
CA PRO A 161 21.85 -25.35 13.62
C PRO A 161 21.42 -25.28 12.14
N VAL A 162 20.13 -25.00 11.89
CA VAL A 162 19.52 -24.91 10.56
C VAL A 162 19.41 -23.45 10.15
N GLY A 163 19.81 -23.11 8.92
CA GLY A 163 19.73 -21.72 8.43
C GLY A 163 18.60 -21.48 7.44
N TYR A 164 18.38 -22.42 6.52
CA TYR A 164 17.33 -22.40 5.50
C TYR A 164 16.82 -23.81 5.27
N TYR A 165 15.62 -23.93 4.72
CA TYR A 165 15.01 -25.22 4.46
C TYR A 165 13.95 -25.10 3.37
N ALA A 166 13.46 -26.23 2.88
CA ALA A 166 12.32 -26.32 2.00
C ALA A 166 11.52 -27.58 2.31
N TRP A 167 10.20 -27.45 2.34
CA TRP A 167 9.29 -28.58 2.54
C TRP A 167 9.04 -29.35 1.23
N VAL A 168 8.99 -30.68 1.33
CA VAL A 168 8.47 -31.59 0.29
C VAL A 168 7.66 -32.68 0.96
N GLY A 169 6.33 -32.58 0.90
CA GLY A 169 5.45 -33.51 1.59
C GLY A 169 5.71 -33.51 3.11
N SER A 170 5.96 -34.68 3.69
CA SER A 170 6.36 -34.86 5.08
C SER A 170 7.87 -34.74 5.33
N GLN A 171 8.66 -34.41 4.31
CA GLN A 171 10.11 -34.28 4.42
C GLN A 171 10.55 -32.82 4.37
N VAL A 172 11.69 -32.54 5.01
CA VAL A 172 12.32 -31.21 5.01
C VAL A 172 13.75 -31.34 4.49
N VAL A 173 14.07 -30.61 3.43
CA VAL A 173 15.44 -30.43 2.96
C VAL A 173 16.02 -29.20 3.62
N MET A 174 17.16 -29.33 4.29
CA MET A 174 17.73 -28.31 5.18
C MET A 174 19.15 -27.94 4.77
N PHE A 175 19.43 -26.63 4.76
CA PHE A 175 20.77 -26.07 4.88
C PHE A 175 21.17 -26.09 6.35
N VAL A 176 22.12 -26.95 6.68
CA VAL A 176 22.63 -27.12 8.05
C VAL A 176 24.00 -26.49 8.16
N LEU A 177 24.15 -25.60 9.14
CA LEU A 177 25.37 -24.84 9.40
C LEU A 177 26.51 -25.78 9.83
N GLY A 178 27.72 -25.41 9.41
CA GLY A 178 28.95 -26.12 9.76
C GLY A 178 30.10 -25.67 8.87
N SER A 179 31.28 -26.22 9.15
CA SER A 179 32.46 -26.07 8.29
C SER A 179 32.93 -27.48 7.86
N PRO A 180 32.48 -27.99 6.70
CA PRO A 180 31.61 -27.34 5.72
C PRO A 180 30.11 -27.43 6.08
N ALA A 181 29.31 -26.55 5.49
CA ALA A 181 27.84 -26.62 5.56
C ALA A 181 27.32 -27.83 4.77
N THR A 182 26.17 -28.38 5.16
CA THR A 182 25.63 -29.61 4.56
C THR A 182 24.17 -29.49 4.17
N LEU A 183 23.79 -30.15 3.07
CA LEU A 183 22.39 -30.40 2.72
C LEU A 183 21.93 -31.66 3.45
N GLN A 184 20.89 -31.56 4.25
CA GLN A 184 20.33 -32.69 4.99
C GLN A 184 18.86 -32.88 4.65
N LEU A 185 18.43 -34.12 4.44
CA LEU A 185 17.04 -34.50 4.23
C LEU A 185 16.53 -35.15 5.51
N MET A 186 15.52 -34.54 6.13
CA MET A 186 14.86 -35.06 7.32
C MET A 186 13.47 -35.58 6.99
N ASP A 187 13.19 -36.80 7.42
CA ASP A 187 11.85 -37.34 7.48
C ASP A 187 11.22 -36.96 8.83
N THR A 188 10.16 -36.15 8.80
CA THR A 188 9.58 -35.58 10.04
C THR A 188 8.78 -36.58 10.85
N VAL A 189 8.40 -37.72 10.26
CA VAL A 189 7.63 -38.77 10.94
C VAL A 189 8.56 -39.68 11.73
N SER A 190 9.64 -40.15 11.11
CA SER A 190 10.63 -41.04 11.72
C SER A 190 11.75 -40.31 12.46
N GLY A 191 11.95 -39.03 12.18
CA GLY A 191 13.09 -38.24 12.68
C GLY A 191 14.43 -38.61 12.05
N ARG A 192 14.44 -39.47 11.02
CA ARG A 192 15.67 -39.86 10.32
C ARG A 192 16.20 -38.68 9.51
N ILE A 193 17.52 -38.48 9.56
CA ILE A 193 18.23 -37.43 8.84
C ILE A 193 19.35 -38.07 7.99
N ASP A 194 19.33 -37.80 6.69
CA ASP A 194 20.39 -38.19 5.77
C ASP A 194 21.16 -36.95 5.27
N THR A 195 22.49 -37.01 5.29
CA THR A 195 23.32 -35.98 4.65
C THR A 195 23.43 -36.27 3.15
N ILE A 196 22.98 -35.33 2.33
CA ILE A 196 22.90 -35.46 0.87
C ILE A 196 24.12 -34.85 0.19
N ALA A 197 24.53 -33.65 0.62
CA ALA A 197 25.64 -32.92 0.04
C ALA A 197 26.42 -32.14 1.10
N ARG A 198 27.67 -31.81 0.79
CA ARG A 198 28.56 -30.96 1.60
C ARG A 198 28.99 -29.76 0.76
N ASP A 199 29.50 -28.72 1.42
CA ASP A 199 29.97 -27.50 0.77
C ASP A 199 28.86 -26.80 -0.02
N ILE A 200 27.70 -26.64 0.61
CA ILE A 200 26.54 -26.00 -0.01
C ILE A 200 26.43 -24.51 0.36
N GLY A 201 25.70 -23.75 -0.47
CA GLY A 201 25.26 -22.39 -0.18
C GLY A 201 23.87 -22.36 0.47
N ARG A 202 23.42 -21.17 0.84
CA ARG A 202 22.17 -20.97 1.59
C ARG A 202 20.90 -21.17 0.78
N GLY A 203 20.97 -21.03 -0.55
CA GLY A 203 19.83 -21.19 -1.44
C GLY A 203 19.33 -22.63 -1.44
N VAL A 204 18.16 -22.87 -0.86
CA VAL A 204 17.41 -24.14 -0.88
C VAL A 204 15.96 -23.80 -1.20
N LYS A 205 15.44 -24.27 -2.34
CA LYS A 205 14.11 -23.90 -2.86
C LYS A 205 13.38 -25.11 -3.42
N ARG A 206 12.09 -25.25 -3.10
CA ARG A 206 11.23 -26.22 -3.77
C ARG A 206 11.06 -25.82 -5.24
N VAL A 207 11.09 -26.81 -6.14
CA VAL A 207 10.74 -26.60 -7.55
C VAL A 207 9.20 -26.67 -7.69
N PRO A 208 8.52 -25.59 -8.14
CA PRO A 208 7.07 -25.53 -8.24
C PRO A 208 6.48 -26.71 -9.02
N GLY A 209 5.32 -27.22 -8.57
CA GLY A 209 4.62 -28.32 -9.24
C GLY A 209 5.31 -29.70 -9.14
N THR A 210 6.40 -29.84 -8.38
CA THR A 210 7.13 -31.12 -8.27
C THR A 210 7.48 -31.49 -6.83
N SER A 211 8.04 -32.69 -6.63
CA SER A 211 8.70 -33.10 -5.37
C SER A 211 10.19 -32.74 -5.31
N ARG A 212 10.73 -32.01 -6.30
CA ARG A 212 12.16 -31.70 -6.38
C ARG A 212 12.51 -30.48 -5.52
N VAL A 213 13.74 -30.45 -5.04
CA VAL A 213 14.33 -29.28 -4.35
C VAL A 213 15.60 -28.89 -5.08
N SER A 214 15.73 -27.62 -5.45
CA SER A 214 17.03 -27.10 -5.90
C SER A 214 17.80 -26.51 -4.73
N PHE A 215 19.13 -26.59 -4.82
CA PHE A 215 20.03 -26.02 -3.83
C PHE A 215 21.34 -25.53 -4.47
N ILE A 216 22.11 -24.74 -3.74
CA ILE A 216 23.42 -24.27 -4.19
C ILE A 216 24.51 -25.24 -3.78
N GLN A 217 25.26 -25.75 -4.75
CA GLN A 217 26.49 -26.50 -4.55
C GLN A 217 27.69 -25.59 -4.82
N LYS A 218 28.63 -25.48 -3.86
CA LYS A 218 29.88 -24.74 -4.05
C LYS A 218 30.97 -25.69 -4.54
N VAL A 219 31.67 -25.31 -5.60
CA VAL A 219 32.79 -26.09 -6.18
C VAL A 219 33.95 -25.14 -6.48
N GLY A 220 34.84 -24.97 -5.50
CA GLY A 220 35.91 -23.96 -5.58
C GLY A 220 35.32 -22.55 -5.71
N ALA A 221 35.78 -21.79 -6.71
CA ALA A 221 35.32 -20.43 -6.96
C ALA A 221 33.96 -20.35 -7.69
N GLN A 222 33.55 -21.42 -8.39
CA GLN A 222 32.30 -21.46 -9.14
C GLN A 222 31.23 -22.22 -8.36
N TRP A 223 30.03 -21.65 -8.27
CA TRP A 223 28.90 -22.30 -7.62
C TRP A 223 27.83 -22.67 -8.66
N TYR A 224 27.00 -23.65 -8.30
CA TYR A 224 25.99 -24.22 -9.17
C TYR A 224 24.67 -24.34 -8.44
N ILE A 225 23.58 -24.18 -9.18
CA ILE A 225 22.26 -24.61 -8.75
C ILE A 225 22.11 -26.06 -9.19
N ASP A 226 22.04 -26.95 -8.21
CA ASP A 226 21.82 -28.37 -8.39
C ASP A 226 20.38 -28.71 -7.94
N GLU A 227 19.84 -29.83 -8.39
CA GLU A 227 18.48 -30.29 -8.11
C GLU A 227 18.51 -31.69 -7.51
N LEU A 228 17.91 -31.83 -6.33
CA LEU A 228 17.73 -33.06 -5.58
C LEU A 228 16.38 -33.70 -5.90
N ASP A 229 16.41 -35.02 -6.11
CA ASP A 229 15.28 -35.92 -5.94
C ASP A 229 15.22 -36.43 -4.49
N PRO A 230 14.24 -36.03 -3.66
CA PRO A 230 14.17 -36.53 -2.29
C PRO A 230 13.90 -38.05 -2.21
N ALA A 231 13.24 -38.63 -3.22
CA ALA A 231 12.89 -40.06 -3.22
C ALA A 231 14.10 -40.93 -3.54
N THR A 232 14.87 -40.58 -4.57
CA THR A 232 16.04 -41.36 -5.02
C THR A 232 17.36 -40.86 -4.43
N LYS A 233 17.34 -39.68 -3.79
CA LYS A 233 18.52 -38.94 -3.29
C LYS A 233 19.53 -38.58 -4.39
N SER A 234 19.12 -38.69 -5.65
CA SER A 234 19.95 -38.31 -6.79
C SER A 234 20.01 -36.79 -6.93
N VAL A 235 21.19 -36.29 -7.30
CA VAL A 235 21.44 -34.86 -7.54
C VAL A 235 21.84 -34.67 -8.99
N ARG A 236 21.24 -33.69 -9.67
CA ARG A 236 21.65 -33.27 -11.01
C ARG A 236 22.00 -31.79 -11.05
N ARG A 237 22.99 -31.43 -11.85
CA ARG A 237 23.36 -30.02 -12.07
C ARG A 237 22.40 -29.34 -13.04
N LEU A 238 21.98 -28.12 -12.71
CA LEU A 238 21.12 -27.31 -13.59
C LEU A 238 21.92 -26.23 -14.31
N ILE A 239 22.52 -25.30 -13.56
CA ILE A 239 23.15 -24.09 -14.10
C ILE A 239 24.19 -23.55 -13.12
N ALA A 240 25.19 -22.83 -13.62
CA ALA A 240 26.07 -22.02 -12.77
C ALA A 240 25.26 -20.88 -12.10
N THR A 241 25.56 -20.54 -10.85
CA THR A 241 24.96 -19.33 -10.23
C THR A 241 25.50 -18.07 -10.91
N LEU A 242 24.81 -16.94 -10.73
CA LEU A 242 25.45 -15.64 -10.92
C LEU A 242 26.63 -15.50 -9.93
N PRO A 243 27.69 -14.74 -10.28
CA PRO A 243 28.87 -14.61 -9.43
C PRO A 243 28.49 -14.17 -8.01
N THR A 244 28.98 -14.89 -6.99
CA THR A 244 28.73 -14.62 -5.56
C THR A 244 27.27 -14.67 -5.09
N GLN A 245 26.32 -14.99 -5.96
CA GLN A 245 24.90 -15.01 -5.62
C GLN A 245 24.49 -16.33 -4.98
N GLU A 246 23.94 -16.25 -3.77
CA GLU A 246 23.36 -17.40 -3.08
C GLU A 246 21.82 -17.42 -3.08
N GLU A 247 21.17 -16.49 -3.78
CA GLU A 247 19.72 -16.36 -3.78
C GLU A 247 19.14 -16.41 -5.19
N TYR A 248 18.06 -17.18 -5.30
CA TYR A 248 17.27 -17.33 -6.50
C TYR A 248 15.88 -17.83 -6.09
N THR A 249 14.92 -17.76 -7.01
CA THR A 249 13.62 -18.44 -6.86
C THR A 249 13.18 -19.01 -8.20
N TRP A 250 12.19 -19.88 -8.16
CA TRP A 250 11.53 -20.38 -9.36
C TRP A 250 10.34 -19.49 -9.71
N VAL A 251 10.19 -19.18 -11.00
CA VAL A 251 8.97 -18.61 -11.58
C VAL A 251 7.94 -19.73 -11.78
N ASP A 252 8.40 -20.85 -12.34
CA ASP A 252 7.64 -22.08 -12.59
C ASP A 252 8.59 -23.30 -12.47
N SER A 253 8.20 -24.49 -12.92
CA SER A 253 9.06 -25.69 -12.83
C SER A 253 10.29 -25.69 -13.75
N THR A 254 10.37 -24.72 -14.67
CA THR A 254 11.33 -24.63 -15.77
C THR A 254 12.19 -23.36 -15.74
N THR A 255 11.70 -22.27 -15.14
CA THR A 255 12.33 -20.96 -15.18
C THR A 255 12.74 -20.51 -13.78
N LEU A 256 14.03 -20.19 -13.64
CA LEU A 256 14.63 -19.56 -12.47
C LEU A 256 14.71 -18.05 -12.66
N VAL A 257 14.68 -17.31 -11.55
CA VAL A 257 15.04 -15.90 -11.47
C VAL A 257 16.02 -15.66 -10.32
N ALA A 258 17.02 -14.83 -10.55
CA ALA A 258 18.00 -14.37 -9.57
C ALA A 258 18.31 -12.89 -9.80
N ALA A 259 18.90 -12.22 -8.82
CA ALA A 259 19.27 -10.81 -8.92
C ALA A 259 20.79 -10.61 -8.93
N SER A 260 21.25 -9.57 -9.60
CA SER A 260 22.63 -9.06 -9.54
C SER A 260 22.59 -7.54 -9.55
N GLY A 261 22.91 -6.91 -8.41
CA GLY A 261 22.67 -5.48 -8.23
C GLY A 261 21.16 -5.19 -8.24
N THR A 262 20.72 -4.31 -9.14
CA THR A 262 19.30 -3.98 -9.37
C THR A 262 18.66 -4.80 -10.50
N THR A 263 19.45 -5.61 -11.20
CA THR A 263 19.01 -6.35 -12.37
C THR A 263 18.51 -7.74 -12.00
N LEU A 264 17.30 -8.07 -12.43
CA LEU A 264 16.74 -9.42 -12.41
C LEU A 264 17.16 -10.17 -13.66
N ARG A 265 17.58 -11.42 -13.48
CA ARG A 265 17.98 -12.32 -14.55
C ARG A 265 17.24 -13.62 -14.47
N THR A 266 16.82 -14.14 -15.61
CA THR A 266 16.14 -15.44 -15.72
C THR A 266 17.02 -16.47 -16.41
N TRP A 267 16.82 -17.74 -16.05
CA TRP A 267 17.34 -18.88 -16.78
C TRP A 267 16.22 -19.89 -16.94
N THR A 268 16.00 -20.34 -18.18
CA THR A 268 15.05 -21.42 -18.46
C THR A 268 15.82 -22.69 -18.80
N ARG A 269 15.32 -23.84 -18.33
CA ARG A 269 15.94 -25.15 -18.61
C ARG A 269 16.26 -25.32 -20.10
N GLY A 270 17.48 -25.79 -20.37
CA GLY A 270 18.00 -25.98 -21.72
C GLY A 270 18.74 -24.77 -22.29
N GLN A 271 18.63 -23.59 -21.68
CA GLN A 271 19.44 -22.43 -22.06
C GLN A 271 20.86 -22.53 -21.49
N PRO A 272 21.87 -22.00 -22.21
CA PRO A 272 23.27 -22.10 -21.78
C PRO A 272 23.63 -21.14 -20.63
N GLY A 273 22.82 -20.12 -20.34
CA GLY A 273 23.16 -19.07 -19.40
C GLY A 273 21.99 -18.17 -19.01
N TRP A 274 22.27 -17.25 -18.10
CA TRP A 274 21.30 -16.27 -17.57
C TRP A 274 21.06 -15.11 -18.53
N ASN A 275 19.81 -14.77 -18.75
CA ASN A 275 19.36 -13.63 -19.55
C ASN A 275 18.86 -12.51 -18.65
N VAL A 276 19.01 -11.25 -19.08
CA VAL A 276 18.42 -10.11 -18.37
C VAL A 276 16.91 -10.12 -18.56
N ALA A 277 16.17 -10.07 -17.46
CA ALA A 277 14.71 -10.02 -17.47
C ALA A 277 14.19 -8.59 -17.22
N ALA A 278 14.73 -7.91 -16.22
CA ALA A 278 14.36 -6.53 -15.89
C ALA A 278 15.50 -5.84 -15.15
N ASP A 279 15.62 -4.51 -15.29
CA ASP A 279 16.48 -3.69 -14.43
C ASP A 279 15.61 -2.76 -13.59
N LEU A 280 15.69 -2.92 -12.27
CA LEU A 280 14.93 -2.13 -11.30
C LEU A 280 15.71 -0.92 -10.79
N GLY A 281 16.81 -0.53 -11.46
CA GLY A 281 17.62 0.64 -11.08
C GLY A 281 16.87 1.98 -11.15
N PHE A 282 15.70 2.02 -11.79
CA PHE A 282 14.81 3.19 -11.76
C PHE A 282 14.05 3.35 -10.42
N ALA A 283 13.94 2.28 -9.63
CA ALA A 283 13.29 2.33 -8.33
C ALA A 283 14.27 2.84 -7.25
N PRO A 284 13.77 3.37 -6.12
CA PRO A 284 14.61 3.95 -5.06
C PRO A 284 15.31 2.85 -4.23
N LEU A 285 16.19 2.08 -4.86
CA LEU A 285 16.91 0.95 -4.29
C LEU A 285 18.32 0.83 -4.89
N THR A 286 19.25 0.21 -4.17
CA THR A 286 20.65 0.07 -4.61
C THR A 286 21.02 -1.36 -5.02
N SER A 287 20.56 -2.36 -4.25
CA SER A 287 20.89 -3.77 -4.51
C SER A 287 19.81 -4.69 -3.99
N ILE A 288 19.48 -5.71 -4.77
CA ILE A 288 18.54 -6.77 -4.42
C ILE A 288 19.34 -7.93 -3.84
N SER A 289 18.98 -8.34 -2.63
CA SER A 289 19.67 -9.40 -1.88
C SER A 289 18.90 -10.70 -1.81
N ARG A 290 17.59 -10.68 -2.05
CA ARG A 290 16.70 -11.86 -2.07
C ARG A 290 15.54 -11.66 -3.01
N VAL A 291 15.01 -12.76 -3.54
CA VAL A 291 13.81 -12.79 -4.39
C VAL A 291 12.93 -13.97 -4.01
N THR A 292 11.62 -13.79 -4.09
CA THR A 292 10.62 -14.85 -3.96
C THR A 292 9.41 -14.53 -4.84
N ILE A 293 8.79 -15.55 -5.41
CA ILE A 293 7.60 -15.44 -6.24
C ILE A 293 6.46 -16.15 -5.52
N ASP A 294 5.27 -15.57 -5.56
CA ASP A 294 4.11 -16.18 -4.94
C ASP A 294 3.68 -17.46 -5.70
N PRO A 295 3.02 -18.43 -5.06
CA PRO A 295 2.64 -19.68 -5.70
C PRO A 295 1.72 -19.55 -6.92
N THR A 296 1.03 -18.42 -7.09
CA THR A 296 0.17 -18.14 -8.25
C THR A 296 0.92 -17.47 -9.42
N GLY A 297 2.18 -17.06 -9.22
CA GLY A 297 3.02 -16.45 -10.25
C GLY A 297 2.67 -15.01 -10.62
N ASN A 298 1.94 -14.30 -9.75
CA ASN A 298 1.43 -12.95 -9.98
C ASN A 298 2.26 -11.86 -9.28
N TRP A 299 3.04 -12.23 -8.27
CA TRP A 299 3.77 -11.33 -7.39
C TRP A 299 5.22 -11.77 -7.23
N LEU A 300 6.12 -10.80 -7.35
CA LEU A 300 7.51 -10.89 -6.95
C LEU A 300 7.71 -10.04 -5.70
N ALA A 301 8.12 -10.66 -4.60
CA ALA A 301 8.66 -9.96 -3.45
C ALA A 301 10.18 -10.08 -3.43
N PHE A 302 10.88 -9.02 -3.07
CA PHE A 302 12.34 -9.02 -3.01
C PHE A 302 12.85 -8.11 -1.90
N VAL A 303 14.06 -8.39 -1.43
CA VAL A 303 14.71 -7.60 -0.37
C VAL A 303 15.74 -6.68 -0.99
N ALA A 304 15.65 -5.38 -0.73
CA ALA A 304 16.63 -4.42 -1.23
C ALA A 304 17.00 -3.33 -0.21
N VAL A 305 18.16 -2.72 -0.40
CA VAL A 305 18.59 -1.54 0.36
C VAL A 305 18.05 -0.28 -0.35
N PRO A 306 17.24 0.57 0.31
CA PRO A 306 16.71 1.80 -0.31
C PRO A 306 17.83 2.84 -0.57
N THR A 307 17.71 3.65 -1.63
CA THR A 307 18.74 4.66 -2.03
C THR A 307 18.83 5.87 -1.11
N ILE A 308 17.85 6.10 -0.24
CA ILE A 308 17.88 7.18 0.77
C ILE A 308 17.58 6.52 2.12
N ALA A 309 18.53 6.61 3.07
CA ALA A 309 18.24 6.35 4.46
C ALA A 309 17.32 7.47 4.96
N ALA A 310 16.02 7.25 4.91
CA ALA A 310 15.08 8.13 5.59
C ALA A 310 15.39 8.07 7.10
N PRO A 311 15.54 9.20 7.81
CA PRO A 311 15.61 9.16 9.25
C PRO A 311 14.27 8.62 9.77
N ALA A 312 14.29 7.50 10.46
CA ALA A 312 13.15 7.09 11.27
C ALA A 312 13.19 7.87 12.60
N LYS A 313 12.47 8.99 12.68
CA LYS A 313 11.69 9.20 13.91
C LYS A 313 10.64 8.11 13.91
N ALA A 314 10.48 7.38 15.03
CA ALA A 314 9.45 6.36 15.18
C ALA A 314 8.10 6.90 14.67
N GLY A 315 7.66 6.41 13.52
CA GLY A 315 6.49 6.92 12.80
C GLY A 315 5.99 5.81 11.88
N ALA A 316 4.72 5.46 12.04
CA ALA A 316 4.02 4.50 11.19
C ALA A 316 4.09 4.88 9.70
N TYR A 317 3.74 3.92 8.83
CA TYR A 317 3.46 4.13 7.42
C TYR A 317 2.87 5.54 7.18
N ALA A 318 3.46 6.32 6.28
CA ALA A 318 2.69 7.30 5.55
C ALA A 318 1.89 6.50 4.49
N PRO A 319 0.56 6.41 4.61
CA PRO A 319 -0.24 5.79 3.56
C PRO A 319 -0.02 6.55 2.23
N ARG A 320 -0.38 5.94 1.10
CA ARG A 320 -0.39 6.62 -0.22
C ARG A 320 -1.75 6.44 -0.88
N VAL A 321 -2.14 7.39 -1.72
CA VAL A 321 -3.31 7.26 -2.58
C VAL A 321 -2.94 6.39 -3.78
N ARG A 322 -3.71 5.33 -4.04
CA ARG A 322 -3.50 4.44 -5.20
C ARG A 322 -4.46 4.80 -6.33
N ASP A 323 -3.95 4.89 -7.55
CA ASP A 323 -4.75 5.11 -8.77
C ASP A 323 -5.91 4.12 -8.90
N ALA A 324 -5.69 2.87 -8.49
CA ALA A 324 -6.71 1.82 -8.49
C ALA A 324 -7.83 2.05 -7.47
N ASP A 325 -7.53 2.63 -6.30
CA ASP A 325 -8.57 2.98 -5.32
C ASP A 325 -9.37 4.19 -5.79
N VAL A 326 -8.70 5.17 -6.40
CA VAL A 326 -9.35 6.33 -7.01
C VAL A 326 -10.29 5.87 -8.13
N SER A 327 -9.78 5.05 -9.06
CA SER A 327 -10.55 4.53 -10.18
C SER A 327 -11.75 3.68 -9.72
N ARG A 328 -11.55 2.77 -8.75
CA ARG A 328 -12.65 1.95 -8.20
C ARG A 328 -13.74 2.82 -7.60
N ASP A 329 -13.36 3.75 -6.73
CA ASP A 329 -14.32 4.53 -5.96
C ASP A 329 -15.04 5.55 -6.86
N LEU A 330 -14.34 6.15 -7.82
CA LEU A 330 -14.92 7.01 -8.84
C LEU A 330 -15.94 6.24 -9.69
N ALA A 331 -15.58 5.03 -10.15
CA ALA A 331 -16.48 4.18 -10.92
C ALA A 331 -17.74 3.76 -10.14
N ILE A 332 -17.67 3.68 -8.80
CA ILE A 332 -18.85 3.39 -7.96
C ILE A 332 -19.72 4.64 -7.81
N LEU A 333 -19.11 5.77 -7.44
CA LEU A 333 -19.86 6.98 -7.15
C LEU A 333 -20.50 7.56 -8.42
N ALA A 334 -19.81 7.46 -9.56
CA ALA A 334 -20.27 7.88 -10.89
C ALA A 334 -20.93 6.75 -11.71
N ALA A 335 -21.40 5.67 -11.09
CA ALA A 335 -22.11 4.61 -11.82
C ALA A 335 -23.56 5.03 -12.17
N ASP A 336 -24.10 4.50 -13.27
CA ASP A 336 -25.54 4.58 -13.61
C ASP A 336 -26.45 4.15 -12.46
N SER A 337 -26.01 3.19 -11.66
CA SER A 337 -26.73 2.72 -10.47
C SER A 337 -26.90 3.80 -9.39
N MET A 338 -26.20 4.93 -9.49
CA MET A 338 -26.37 6.12 -8.64
C MET A 338 -27.30 7.16 -9.28
N GLU A 339 -27.85 6.90 -10.47
CA GLU A 339 -28.87 7.71 -11.15
C GLU A 339 -28.49 9.20 -11.27
N GLY A 340 -27.20 9.50 -11.44
CA GLY A 340 -26.66 10.86 -11.50
C GLY A 340 -26.85 11.71 -10.24
N ARG A 341 -27.20 11.08 -9.11
CA ARG A 341 -27.16 11.65 -7.76
C ARG A 341 -27.89 12.98 -7.57
N LEU A 342 -28.97 13.26 -8.33
CA LEU A 342 -29.78 14.47 -8.14
C LEU A 342 -30.20 14.63 -6.68
N THR A 343 -29.94 15.80 -6.10
CA THR A 343 -30.34 16.10 -4.72
C THR A 343 -31.81 15.76 -4.47
N GLY A 344 -32.09 15.04 -3.38
CA GLY A 344 -33.44 14.56 -3.08
C GLY A 344 -33.89 13.29 -3.81
N SER A 345 -33.07 12.72 -4.68
CA SER A 345 -33.38 11.48 -5.41
C SER A 345 -32.96 10.21 -4.66
N PRO A 346 -33.50 9.04 -5.04
CA PRO A 346 -33.00 7.75 -4.56
C PRO A 346 -31.50 7.54 -4.82
N GLY A 347 -31.00 7.98 -5.98
CA GLY A 347 -29.58 7.96 -6.34
C GLY A 347 -28.68 8.75 -5.38
N SER A 348 -29.08 9.98 -5.05
CA SER A 348 -28.39 10.80 -4.05
C SER A 348 -28.38 10.10 -2.68
N TRP A 349 -29.49 9.49 -2.26
CA TRP A 349 -29.55 8.76 -0.99
C TRP A 349 -28.68 7.50 -0.97
N ARG A 350 -28.54 6.78 -2.10
CA ARG A 350 -27.57 5.68 -2.22
C ARG A 350 -26.13 6.19 -2.06
N ALA A 351 -25.80 7.32 -2.69
CA ALA A 351 -24.50 7.97 -2.53
C ALA A 351 -24.24 8.38 -1.07
N THR A 352 -25.21 9.01 -0.39
CA THR A 352 -25.12 9.36 1.03
C THR A 352 -24.76 8.15 1.89
N ARG A 353 -25.47 7.02 1.71
CA ARG A 353 -25.23 5.80 2.48
C ARG A 353 -23.85 5.20 2.20
N TRP A 354 -23.45 5.18 0.93
CA TRP A 354 -22.14 4.68 0.54
C TRP A 354 -21.03 5.54 1.15
N LEU A 355 -21.08 6.86 1.00
CA LEU A 355 -20.10 7.79 1.58
C LEU A 355 -20.02 7.69 3.10
N ALA A 356 -21.15 7.62 3.80
CA ALA A 356 -21.19 7.45 5.25
C ALA A 356 -20.50 6.14 5.69
N ALA A 357 -20.74 5.04 4.96
CA ALA A 357 -20.06 3.77 5.21
C ALA A 357 -18.55 3.87 4.91
N GLN A 358 -18.16 4.60 3.87
CA GLN A 358 -16.76 4.80 3.53
C GLN A 358 -16.01 5.67 4.54
N PHE A 359 -16.64 6.72 5.07
CA PHE A 359 -16.07 7.55 6.14
C PHE A 359 -15.92 6.76 7.44
N ALA A 360 -16.91 5.93 7.79
CA ALA A 360 -16.80 5.01 8.92
C ALA A 360 -15.66 4.01 8.74
N ALA A 361 -15.55 3.39 7.55
CA ALA A 361 -14.49 2.45 7.22
C ALA A 361 -13.10 3.09 7.20
N ALA A 362 -13.01 4.39 6.89
CA ALA A 362 -11.78 5.17 7.00
C ALA A 362 -11.35 5.43 8.46
N GLY A 363 -12.22 5.17 9.45
CA GLY A 363 -11.93 5.41 10.87
C GLY A 363 -12.21 6.84 11.34
N LEU A 364 -12.98 7.62 10.57
CA LEU A 364 -13.43 8.94 11.02
C LEU A 364 -14.42 8.81 12.19
N LYS A 365 -14.54 9.88 12.99
CA LYS A 365 -15.64 10.02 13.95
C LYS A 365 -16.83 10.69 13.26
N PRO A 366 -18.08 10.29 13.56
CA PRO A 366 -19.27 10.92 13.00
C PRO A 366 -19.40 12.39 13.45
N ALA A 367 -19.77 13.29 12.54
CA ALA A 367 -19.99 14.72 12.85
C ALA A 367 -21.43 15.19 12.60
N GLY A 368 -22.29 14.36 12.04
CA GLY A 368 -23.67 14.71 11.71
C GLY A 368 -24.64 14.63 12.89
N ASP A 369 -25.87 15.09 12.67
CA ASP A 369 -26.97 14.98 13.64
C ASP A 369 -27.55 13.56 13.73
N SER A 370 -27.17 12.68 12.80
CA SER A 370 -27.50 11.26 12.75
C SER A 370 -26.29 10.46 12.29
N GLY A 371 -25.30 10.31 13.17
CA GLY A 371 -24.05 9.62 12.85
C GLY A 371 -23.22 10.43 11.84
N PHE A 372 -22.84 9.84 10.71
CA PHE A 372 -22.13 10.57 9.66
C PHE A 372 -23.04 11.47 8.82
N VAL A 373 -24.35 11.42 9.02
CA VAL A 373 -25.30 12.20 8.23
C VAL A 373 -25.72 13.45 9.01
N GLN A 374 -25.55 14.62 8.38
CA GLN A 374 -26.28 15.83 8.77
C GLN A 374 -27.48 15.95 7.85
N ARG A 375 -28.67 15.72 8.40
CA ARG A 375 -29.91 15.79 7.63
C ARG A 375 -30.20 17.23 7.19
N VAL A 376 -30.72 17.38 5.98
CA VAL A 376 -31.08 18.66 5.35
C VAL A 376 -32.58 18.63 5.02
N PRO A 377 -33.39 19.57 5.52
CA PRO A 377 -34.83 19.55 5.31
C PRO A 377 -35.18 20.02 3.90
N LEU A 378 -35.38 19.07 2.98
CA LEU A 378 -35.66 19.32 1.57
C LEU A 378 -37.10 18.95 1.21
N ALA A 379 -37.71 19.75 0.33
CA ALA A 379 -38.99 19.43 -0.29
C ALA A 379 -38.98 19.71 -1.79
N SER A 380 -39.83 18.98 -2.52
CA SER A 380 -40.10 19.29 -3.92
C SER A 380 -41.03 20.50 -4.04
N THR A 381 -40.63 21.45 -4.88
CA THR A 381 -41.49 22.57 -5.31
C THR A 381 -42.50 22.18 -6.39
N VAL A 382 -42.34 21.01 -7.01
CA VAL A 382 -43.22 20.51 -8.05
C VAL A 382 -44.07 19.37 -7.52
N THR A 383 -45.37 19.43 -7.80
CA THR A 383 -46.39 18.46 -7.35
C THR A 383 -46.95 17.60 -8.48
N ALA A 384 -46.60 17.90 -9.74
CA ALA A 384 -47.11 17.18 -10.91
C ALA A 384 -46.42 15.81 -11.09
N PRO A 385 -47.18 14.71 -11.30
CA PRO A 385 -46.62 13.40 -11.60
C PRO A 385 -45.71 13.44 -12.84
N GLY A 386 -44.52 12.83 -12.76
CA GLY A 386 -43.57 12.74 -13.88
C GLY A 386 -42.74 14.01 -14.15
N ALA A 387 -42.96 15.09 -13.40
CA ALA A 387 -42.11 16.28 -13.51
C ALA A 387 -40.76 16.06 -12.80
N ARG A 388 -39.71 16.69 -13.32
CA ARG A 388 -38.38 16.65 -12.72
C ARG A 388 -38.42 17.28 -11.32
N VAL A 389 -37.90 16.55 -10.34
CA VAL A 389 -37.79 17.02 -8.95
C VAL A 389 -37.00 18.33 -8.92
N ARG A 390 -37.54 19.32 -8.20
CA ARG A 390 -36.87 20.60 -7.92
C ARG A 390 -36.75 20.77 -6.41
N PRO A 391 -35.62 20.36 -5.83
CA PRO A 391 -35.39 20.45 -4.40
C PRO A 391 -35.38 21.91 -3.95
N GLN A 392 -35.98 22.16 -2.80
CA GLN A 392 -35.90 23.43 -2.09
C GLN A 392 -35.54 23.16 -0.64
N LEU A 393 -34.58 23.93 -0.13
CA LEU A 393 -34.24 23.97 1.29
C LEU A 393 -35.34 24.67 2.07
N LEU A 394 -35.81 24.02 3.14
CA LEU A 394 -36.77 24.58 4.08
C LEU A 394 -36.04 25.26 5.25
N ALA A 395 -36.70 26.23 5.88
CA ALA A 395 -36.11 27.02 6.96
C ALA A 395 -35.86 26.22 8.26
N SER A 396 -36.57 25.11 8.47
CA SER A 396 -36.43 24.27 9.67
C SER A 396 -37.04 22.89 9.50
N TRP A 397 -36.75 21.98 10.43
CA TRP A 397 -37.43 20.68 10.55
C TRP A 397 -38.93 20.83 10.87
N GLY A 398 -39.35 21.85 11.61
CA GLY A 398 -40.78 22.11 11.82
C GLY A 398 -41.51 22.48 10.53
N ALA A 399 -40.85 23.21 9.63
CA ALA A 399 -41.38 23.47 8.29
C ALA A 399 -41.47 22.18 7.47
N PHE A 400 -40.46 21.30 7.56
CA PHE A 400 -40.46 19.99 6.91
C PHE A 400 -41.61 19.09 7.39
N ASP A 401 -41.89 19.07 8.68
CA ASP A 401 -42.98 18.27 9.26
C ASP A 401 -44.37 18.74 8.82
N SER A 402 -44.48 19.98 8.34
CA SER A 402 -45.72 20.54 7.76
C SER A 402 -45.88 20.24 6.27
N VAL A 403 -44.84 19.74 5.59
CA VAL A 403 -44.89 19.39 4.16
C VAL A 403 -45.58 18.02 4.01
N PRO A 404 -46.48 17.81 3.04
CA PRO A 404 -47.04 16.49 2.74
C PRO A 404 -45.96 15.45 2.44
N ALA A 405 -46.13 14.21 2.89
CA ALA A 405 -45.09 13.18 2.84
C ALA A 405 -44.55 12.92 1.42
N GLU A 406 -45.41 12.97 0.42
CA GLU A 406 -45.09 12.80 -1.01
C GLU A 406 -44.22 13.91 -1.60
N ARG A 407 -44.10 15.04 -0.90
CA ARG A 407 -43.24 16.17 -1.31
C ARG A 407 -41.93 16.23 -0.53
N ARG A 408 -41.79 15.46 0.55
CA ARG A 408 -40.56 15.43 1.36
C ARG A 408 -39.47 14.69 0.60
N LEU A 409 -38.28 15.26 0.57
CA LEU A 409 -37.12 14.67 -0.12
C LEU A 409 -36.06 14.27 0.89
N PRO A 410 -35.37 13.12 0.70
CA PRO A 410 -34.19 12.79 1.49
C PRO A 410 -33.04 13.75 1.12
N GLY A 411 -32.58 14.56 2.08
CA GLY A 411 -31.44 15.46 1.93
C GLY A 411 -30.44 15.26 3.05
N ALA A 412 -29.15 15.20 2.72
CA ALA A 412 -28.10 14.96 3.71
C ALA A 412 -26.73 15.46 3.25
N ASN A 413 -26.02 16.17 4.12
CA ASN A 413 -24.56 16.22 4.03
C ASN A 413 -23.98 14.96 4.71
N VAL A 414 -22.82 14.49 4.23
CA VAL A 414 -22.07 13.40 4.89
C VAL A 414 -20.81 13.98 5.51
N LEU A 415 -20.73 13.93 6.84
CA LEU A 415 -19.73 14.61 7.65
C LEU A 415 -19.03 13.63 8.58
N GLY A 416 -17.70 13.57 8.48
CA GLY A 416 -16.84 12.86 9.42
C GLY A 416 -15.66 13.72 9.83
N TYR A 417 -15.12 13.51 11.02
CA TYR A 417 -13.98 14.29 11.49
C TYR A 417 -12.84 13.43 12.02
N LEU A 418 -11.63 13.95 11.85
CA LEU A 418 -10.43 13.49 12.51
C LEU A 418 -10.03 14.52 13.56
N GLU A 419 -10.02 14.12 14.83
CA GLU A 419 -9.69 15.02 15.95
C GLU A 419 -8.23 15.45 15.89
N GLY A 420 -7.98 16.74 16.15
CA GLY A 420 -6.65 17.30 16.23
C GLY A 420 -5.84 16.71 17.39
N SER A 421 -4.54 16.51 17.15
CA SER A 421 -3.60 15.98 18.14
C SER A 421 -3.08 17.02 19.13
N ASP A 422 -3.18 18.31 18.80
CA ASP A 422 -2.63 19.39 19.60
C ASP A 422 -3.72 19.94 20.56
N PRO A 423 -3.55 19.85 21.90
CA PRO A 423 -4.55 20.30 22.85
C PRO A 423 -4.95 21.77 22.73
N ALA A 424 -4.07 22.63 22.20
CA ALA A 424 -4.33 24.05 22.01
C ALA A 424 -5.04 24.36 20.68
N LEU A 425 -4.93 23.48 19.69
CA LEU A 425 -5.45 23.72 18.33
C LEU A 425 -6.60 22.79 17.93
N LYS A 426 -6.84 21.71 18.66
CA LYS A 426 -7.86 20.71 18.30
C LYS A 426 -9.30 21.25 18.30
N ASP A 427 -9.55 22.36 18.99
CA ASP A 427 -10.86 23.02 19.02
C ASP A 427 -11.08 23.94 17.81
N GLU A 428 -10.01 24.31 17.10
CA GLU A 428 -10.06 24.89 15.76
C GLU A 428 -10.15 23.78 14.71
N TYR A 429 -10.78 24.07 13.57
CA TYR A 429 -10.90 23.09 12.51
C TYR A 429 -10.71 23.65 11.10
N VAL A 430 -10.12 22.81 10.25
CA VAL A 430 -10.13 22.97 8.80
C VAL A 430 -11.30 22.16 8.26
N LEU A 431 -12.06 22.77 7.33
CA LEU A 431 -13.10 22.08 6.58
C LEU A 431 -12.53 21.67 5.22
N MET A 432 -12.76 20.44 4.81
CA MET A 432 -12.46 19.95 3.46
C MET A 432 -13.75 19.49 2.80
N THR A 433 -14.17 20.18 1.74
CA THR A 433 -15.47 19.98 1.08
C THR A 433 -15.35 19.48 -0.34
N ALA A 434 -16.40 18.80 -0.80
CA ALA A 434 -16.73 18.57 -2.20
C ALA A 434 -18.24 18.30 -2.27
N HIS A 435 -18.90 18.61 -3.38
CA HIS A 435 -20.31 18.24 -3.54
C HIS A 435 -20.41 16.85 -4.17
N TYR A 436 -21.39 16.04 -3.72
CA TYR A 436 -21.55 14.67 -4.23
C TYR A 436 -22.75 14.52 -5.15
N ASP A 437 -23.66 15.49 -5.18
CA ASP A 437 -24.78 15.49 -6.10
C ASP A 437 -24.37 15.93 -7.51
N HIS A 438 -25.19 15.53 -8.48
CA HIS A 438 -25.09 16.00 -9.85
C HIS A 438 -26.51 16.13 -10.45
N ILE A 439 -26.62 16.31 -11.76
CA ILE A 439 -27.86 16.65 -12.47
C ILE A 439 -28.94 15.56 -12.42
N GLY A 440 -28.56 14.28 -12.26
CA GLY A 440 -29.47 13.15 -12.31
C GLY A 440 -29.89 12.73 -13.73
N VAL A 441 -31.11 12.22 -13.85
CA VAL A 441 -31.65 11.72 -15.12
C VAL A 441 -32.29 12.85 -15.94
N THR A 442 -31.88 13.00 -17.19
CA THR A 442 -32.41 13.97 -18.16
C THR A 442 -32.99 13.28 -19.40
N LYS A 443 -33.42 14.05 -20.40
CA LYS A 443 -33.82 13.48 -21.69
C LYS A 443 -32.63 12.75 -22.31
N ALA A 444 -32.89 11.55 -22.85
CA ALA A 444 -31.85 10.75 -23.47
C ALA A 444 -31.17 11.47 -24.65
N VAL A 445 -29.84 11.44 -24.66
CA VAL A 445 -28.97 11.87 -25.75
C VAL A 445 -28.21 10.62 -26.21
N ASN A 446 -28.41 10.22 -27.46
CA ASN A 446 -27.81 9.00 -28.03
C ASN A 446 -28.08 7.71 -27.22
N GLY A 447 -29.26 7.62 -26.60
CA GLY A 447 -29.67 6.43 -25.83
C GLY A 447 -29.28 6.47 -24.35
N ASP A 448 -28.46 7.43 -23.93
CA ASP A 448 -28.10 7.63 -22.53
C ASP A 448 -28.85 8.82 -21.94
N SER A 449 -29.37 8.67 -20.72
CA SER A 449 -30.16 9.68 -20.01
C SER A 449 -29.58 10.07 -18.66
N ILE A 450 -28.49 9.44 -18.21
CA ILE A 450 -27.97 9.60 -16.87
C ILE A 450 -26.77 10.53 -16.93
N ASN A 451 -26.81 11.65 -16.20
CA ASN A 451 -25.65 12.52 -16.05
C ASN A 451 -24.87 11.99 -14.86
N ASN A 452 -23.82 11.21 -15.10
CA ASN A 452 -23.09 10.51 -14.05
C ASN A 452 -22.15 11.41 -13.25
N GLY A 453 -21.75 12.58 -13.76
CA GLY A 453 -21.01 13.58 -13.00
C GLY A 453 -19.70 13.06 -12.45
N ALA A 454 -18.89 12.43 -13.32
CA ALA A 454 -17.64 11.81 -12.92
C ALA A 454 -16.58 12.84 -12.56
N ASP A 455 -16.34 13.84 -13.40
CA ASP A 455 -15.48 14.97 -13.07
C ASP A 455 -16.21 15.94 -12.14
N ASP A 456 -17.52 16.12 -12.33
CA ASP A 456 -18.36 17.09 -11.62
C ASP A 456 -19.49 16.43 -10.79
N ASP A 457 -19.33 16.18 -9.49
CA ASP A 457 -18.08 16.25 -8.74
C ASP A 457 -17.82 14.97 -7.94
N ALA A 458 -18.05 13.81 -8.59
CA ALA A 458 -17.57 12.56 -8.03
C ALA A 458 -16.04 12.61 -7.82
N ALA A 459 -15.27 13.26 -8.70
CA ALA A 459 -13.83 13.40 -8.58
C ALA A 459 -13.39 14.13 -7.30
N GLY A 460 -13.96 15.30 -6.99
CA GLY A 460 -13.70 16.02 -5.74
C GLY A 460 -14.19 15.26 -4.50
N THR A 461 -15.37 14.64 -4.57
CA THR A 461 -15.87 13.80 -3.48
C THR A 461 -14.94 12.61 -3.17
N ILE A 462 -14.40 11.96 -4.21
CA ILE A 462 -13.39 10.90 -4.02
C ILE A 462 -12.09 11.47 -3.45
N ALA A 463 -11.69 12.70 -3.80
CA ALA A 463 -10.54 13.35 -3.20
C ALA A 463 -10.69 13.47 -1.67
N VAL A 464 -11.82 14.01 -1.21
CA VAL A 464 -12.14 14.15 0.22
C VAL A 464 -12.07 12.79 0.92
N LEU A 465 -12.66 11.74 0.32
CA LEU A 465 -12.63 10.38 0.87
C LEU A 465 -11.21 9.80 0.97
N GLN A 466 -10.39 9.98 -0.06
CA GLN A 466 -9.04 9.41 -0.08
C GLN A 466 -8.10 10.16 0.88
N VAL A 467 -8.20 11.49 0.97
CA VAL A 467 -7.48 12.27 2.00
C VAL A 467 -7.90 11.83 3.40
N ALA A 468 -9.21 11.62 3.64
CA ALA A 468 -9.69 11.10 4.92
C ALA A 468 -9.06 9.75 5.29
N ARG A 469 -9.02 8.79 4.36
CA ARG A 469 -8.38 7.47 4.59
C ARG A 469 -6.88 7.61 4.87
N LEU A 470 -6.21 8.48 4.12
CA LEU A 470 -4.78 8.75 4.26
C LEU A 470 -4.47 9.31 5.65
N LEU A 471 -5.15 10.38 6.07
CA LEU A 471 -4.89 11.02 7.36
C LEU A 471 -5.38 10.18 8.56
N ALA A 472 -6.47 9.44 8.40
CA ALA A 472 -6.96 8.55 9.45
C ALA A 472 -6.06 7.32 9.64
N GLY A 473 -5.48 6.77 8.56
CA GLY A 473 -4.51 5.67 8.60
C GLY A 473 -3.07 6.09 8.93
N GLY A 474 -2.76 7.38 8.86
CA GLY A 474 -1.42 7.92 9.05
C GLY A 474 -0.91 7.91 10.50
N ALA A 475 0.41 7.79 10.64
CA ALA A 475 1.12 7.87 11.92
C ALA A 475 0.99 9.23 12.61
N VAL A 476 1.02 10.29 11.79
CA VAL A 476 1.01 11.68 12.23
C VAL A 476 -0.41 12.18 12.11
N LYS A 477 -1.00 12.51 13.25
CA LYS A 477 -2.33 13.12 13.31
C LYS A 477 -2.21 14.62 13.11
N PRO A 478 -3.13 15.25 12.34
CA PRO A 478 -3.13 16.69 12.15
C PRO A 478 -3.23 17.40 13.50
N ARG A 479 -2.62 18.58 13.63
CA ARG A 479 -2.65 19.34 14.90
C ARG A 479 -4.05 19.89 15.20
N ARG A 480 -4.70 20.44 14.18
CA ARG A 480 -6.10 20.88 14.20
C ARG A 480 -7.03 19.72 13.87
N THR A 481 -8.28 19.85 14.29
CA THR A 481 -9.34 18.96 13.80
C THR A 481 -9.56 19.20 12.31
N ILE A 482 -9.82 18.13 11.55
CA ILE A 482 -10.26 18.24 10.15
C ILE A 482 -11.65 17.66 10.06
N ILE A 483 -12.58 18.42 9.49
CA ILE A 483 -13.91 17.95 9.12
C ILE A 483 -13.92 17.69 7.62
N PHE A 484 -14.20 16.45 7.24
CA PHE A 484 -14.41 16.02 5.86
C PHE A 484 -15.91 16.04 5.58
N ALA A 485 -16.30 16.74 4.52
CA ALA A 485 -17.70 16.99 4.22
C ALA A 485 -18.00 16.75 2.74
N ALA A 486 -18.89 15.79 2.46
CA ALA A 486 -19.53 15.66 1.16
C ALA A 486 -20.88 16.39 1.21
N MET A 487 -21.01 17.47 0.45
CA MET A 487 -22.16 18.38 0.46
C MET A 487 -23.21 17.95 -0.55
N THR A 488 -24.49 18.14 -0.20
CA THR A 488 -25.62 17.95 -1.13
C THR A 488 -26.10 19.30 -1.66
N GLY A 489 -26.56 19.33 -2.89
CA GLY A 489 -27.38 20.40 -3.43
C GLY A 489 -26.60 21.60 -3.93
N GLU A 490 -25.31 21.44 -4.27
CA GLU A 490 -24.50 22.48 -4.92
C GLU A 490 -25.20 22.93 -6.21
N GLU A 491 -25.51 21.95 -7.06
CA GLU A 491 -26.09 22.07 -8.41
C GLU A 491 -27.46 22.74 -8.47
N VAL A 492 -28.12 22.81 -7.30
CA VAL A 492 -29.44 23.41 -7.10
C VAL A 492 -29.39 24.57 -6.10
N GLY A 493 -28.21 25.17 -5.95
CA GLY A 493 -27.97 26.41 -5.23
C GLY A 493 -27.40 26.21 -3.82
N LEU A 494 -26.37 25.38 -3.66
CA LEU A 494 -25.62 25.23 -2.40
C LEU A 494 -26.49 24.83 -1.20
N LEU A 495 -27.52 23.99 -1.39
CA LEU A 495 -28.56 23.74 -0.37
C LEU A 495 -27.96 23.18 0.93
N GLY A 496 -27.08 22.18 0.83
CA GLY A 496 -26.42 21.54 1.95
C GLY A 496 -25.43 22.46 2.64
N THR A 497 -24.66 23.23 1.89
CA THR A 497 -23.71 24.20 2.45
C THR A 497 -24.40 25.33 3.19
N ARG A 498 -25.50 25.87 2.63
CA ARG A 498 -26.32 26.87 3.33
C ARG A 498 -26.86 26.32 4.64
N TRP A 499 -27.38 25.09 4.62
CA TRP A 499 -27.85 24.45 5.85
C TRP A 499 -26.72 24.22 6.87
N PHE A 500 -25.53 23.80 6.41
CA PHE A 500 -24.36 23.63 7.27
C PHE A 500 -23.95 24.94 7.95
N ILE A 501 -23.93 26.05 7.20
CA ILE A 501 -23.58 27.37 7.76
C ILE A 501 -24.58 27.80 8.84
N ASP A 502 -25.87 27.60 8.60
CA ASP A 502 -26.92 27.98 9.55
C ASP A 502 -26.99 27.02 10.75
N HIS A 503 -26.54 25.77 10.58
CA HIS A 503 -26.59 24.71 11.60
C HIS A 503 -25.24 23.99 11.70
N PRO A 504 -24.16 24.71 12.07
CA PRO A 504 -22.83 24.19 11.94
C PRO A 504 -22.57 23.15 13.03
N VAL A 505 -21.89 22.06 12.66
CA VAL A 505 -21.58 20.95 13.59
C VAL A 505 -20.54 21.34 14.65
N ARG A 506 -19.84 22.46 14.43
CA ARG A 506 -18.98 23.18 15.36
C ARG A 506 -19.14 24.69 15.11
N PRO A 507 -18.94 25.56 16.11
CA PRO A 507 -19.02 27.01 15.90
C PRO A 507 -18.18 27.49 14.71
N LEU A 508 -18.77 28.26 13.78
CA LEU A 508 -18.06 28.79 12.62
C LEU A 508 -16.90 29.71 12.99
N SER A 509 -16.91 30.31 14.19
CA SER A 509 -15.78 31.09 14.71
C SER A 509 -14.52 30.25 14.95
N GLN A 510 -14.62 28.92 14.95
CA GLN A 510 -13.50 27.98 15.07
C GLN A 510 -13.03 27.44 13.71
N LEU A 511 -13.73 27.77 12.61
CA LEU A 511 -13.34 27.37 11.26
C LEU A 511 -12.22 28.27 10.75
N VAL A 512 -11.02 27.72 10.61
CA VAL A 512 -9.83 28.50 10.21
C VAL A 512 -9.69 28.63 8.69
N ALA A 513 -10.13 27.62 7.94
CA ALA A 513 -10.13 27.62 6.49
C ALA A 513 -11.04 26.52 5.92
N ASN A 514 -11.58 26.75 4.72
CA ASN A 514 -12.19 25.72 3.88
C ASN A 514 -11.32 25.44 2.65
N LEU A 515 -10.99 24.18 2.43
CA LEU A 515 -10.44 23.71 1.15
C LEU A 515 -11.48 22.85 0.46
N GLU A 516 -12.13 23.43 -0.54
CA GLU A 516 -13.02 22.71 -1.42
C GLU A 516 -12.22 22.04 -2.54
N VAL A 517 -12.70 20.90 -3.03
CA VAL A 517 -12.14 20.22 -4.20
C VAL A 517 -13.25 20.06 -5.23
N GLU A 518 -12.97 20.45 -6.48
CA GLU A 518 -13.89 20.28 -7.60
C GLU A 518 -13.16 19.90 -8.89
N MET A 519 -13.74 19.01 -9.69
CA MET A 519 -13.32 18.75 -11.07
C MET A 519 -11.80 18.52 -11.20
N ILE A 520 -11.31 17.54 -10.43
CA ILE A 520 -9.90 17.13 -10.45
C ILE A 520 -9.62 15.90 -11.32
N GLY A 521 -10.63 15.43 -12.07
CA GLY A 521 -10.58 14.19 -12.84
C GLY A 521 -9.64 14.27 -14.05
N ARG A 522 -9.29 15.47 -14.54
CA ARG A 522 -8.51 15.65 -15.78
C ARG A 522 -7.37 16.66 -15.61
N PRO A 523 -6.22 16.47 -16.27
CA PRO A 523 -5.11 17.42 -16.20
C PRO A 523 -5.31 18.68 -17.06
N ASP A 524 -5.12 19.87 -16.49
CA ASP A 524 -5.08 21.13 -17.24
C ASP A 524 -3.65 21.54 -17.60
N SER A 525 -3.40 21.75 -18.89
CA SER A 525 -2.13 22.23 -19.39
C SER A 525 -1.77 23.63 -18.86
N LEU A 526 -2.75 24.48 -18.55
CA LEU A 526 -2.51 25.80 -17.96
C LEU A 526 -2.07 25.72 -16.49
N ALA A 527 -2.34 24.60 -15.81
CA ALA A 527 -1.79 24.29 -14.49
C ALA A 527 -0.43 23.59 -14.55
N GLY A 528 0.05 23.24 -15.74
CA GLY A 528 1.28 22.46 -15.95
C GLY A 528 1.04 20.96 -16.14
N GLY A 529 -0.21 20.53 -16.32
CA GLY A 529 -0.57 19.16 -16.72
C GLY A 529 -0.73 18.18 -15.56
N ALA A 530 -0.30 16.94 -15.80
CA ALA A 530 -0.60 15.82 -14.90
C ALA A 530 0.00 15.98 -13.48
N GLY A 531 -0.81 15.73 -12.45
CA GLY A 531 -0.43 15.92 -11.05
C GLY A 531 -0.29 17.38 -10.61
N LYS A 532 -0.77 18.34 -11.41
CA LYS A 532 -0.84 19.77 -11.05
C LYS A 532 -2.30 20.20 -10.95
N ALA A 533 -2.57 21.16 -10.09
CA ALA A 533 -3.89 21.75 -9.91
C ALA A 533 -3.79 23.29 -9.92
N TRP A 534 -4.92 23.95 -9.92
CA TRP A 534 -5.05 25.38 -9.76
C TRP A 534 -6.06 25.67 -8.64
N LEU A 535 -5.92 26.84 -8.01
CA LEU A 535 -6.75 27.25 -6.87
C LEU A 535 -7.56 28.50 -7.22
N THR A 536 -8.87 28.46 -7.02
CA THR A 536 -9.74 29.63 -7.21
C THR A 536 -9.43 30.71 -6.18
N GLY A 537 -9.47 31.97 -6.63
CA GLY A 537 -9.28 33.14 -5.75
C GLY A 537 -7.96 33.10 -4.99
N TYR A 538 -6.89 32.53 -5.55
CA TYR A 538 -5.57 32.38 -4.92
C TYR A 538 -5.10 33.66 -4.21
N GLU A 539 -5.34 34.82 -4.82
CA GLU A 539 -4.97 36.15 -4.35
C GLU A 539 -5.84 36.72 -3.21
N ARG A 540 -6.91 36.01 -2.81
CA ARG A 540 -7.88 36.47 -1.79
C ARG A 540 -7.44 36.20 -0.35
N SER A 541 -6.44 35.34 -0.15
CA SER A 541 -5.89 35.04 1.18
C SER A 541 -4.44 34.54 1.08
N THR A 542 -3.78 34.32 2.22
CA THR A 542 -2.46 33.70 2.25
C THR A 542 -2.50 32.17 2.13
N LEU A 543 -3.69 31.55 2.04
CA LEU A 543 -3.83 30.09 2.02
C LEU A 543 -3.16 29.48 0.78
N GLY A 544 -3.29 30.11 -0.40
CA GLY A 544 -2.67 29.59 -1.63
C GLY A 544 -1.16 29.49 -1.55
N ASP A 545 -0.49 30.48 -0.94
CA ASP A 545 0.95 30.43 -0.70
C ASP A 545 1.30 29.34 0.32
N GLN A 546 0.54 29.23 1.42
CA GLN A 546 0.74 28.21 2.45
C GLN A 546 0.60 26.78 1.91
N LEU A 547 -0.41 26.52 1.07
CA LEU A 547 -0.63 25.22 0.43
C LEU A 547 0.52 24.88 -0.52
N ARG A 548 0.94 25.83 -1.36
CA ARG A 548 2.09 25.66 -2.27
C ARG A 548 3.38 25.37 -1.50
N ASP A 549 3.67 26.17 -0.48
CA ASP A 549 4.89 26.04 0.33
C ASP A 549 4.86 24.76 1.18
N GLY A 550 3.66 24.25 1.50
CA GLY A 550 3.41 22.93 2.07
C GLY A 550 3.60 21.76 1.09
N GLY A 551 3.87 22.02 -0.19
CA GLY A 551 4.16 21.02 -1.20
C GLY A 551 3.00 20.67 -2.12
N ILE A 552 1.84 21.33 -2.00
CA ILE A 552 0.71 21.12 -2.92
C ILE A 552 1.06 21.76 -4.27
N PRO A 553 1.03 20.99 -5.38
CA PRO A 553 1.52 21.46 -6.66
C PRO A 553 0.46 22.32 -7.40
N ILE A 554 0.14 23.47 -6.82
CA ILE A 554 -0.90 24.40 -7.29
C ILE A 554 -0.34 25.68 -7.91
N VAL A 555 -1.13 26.25 -8.82
CA VAL A 555 -0.95 27.60 -9.37
C VAL A 555 -2.23 28.44 -9.19
N PRO A 556 -2.17 29.78 -9.31
CA PRO A 556 -3.39 30.60 -9.40
C PRO A 556 -4.24 30.24 -10.63
N ASP A 557 -5.57 30.33 -10.50
CA ASP A 557 -6.49 30.23 -11.65
C ASP A 557 -6.07 31.20 -12.79
N ARG A 558 -5.91 30.65 -13.99
CA ARG A 558 -5.50 31.38 -15.19
C ARG A 558 -6.69 31.92 -16.00
N ARG A 559 -7.92 31.74 -15.53
CA ARG A 559 -9.18 32.08 -16.23
C ARG A 559 -10.08 33.03 -15.42
N PRO A 560 -9.60 34.20 -14.96
CA PRO A 560 -10.38 35.10 -14.09
C PRO A 560 -11.72 35.56 -14.68
N ALA A 561 -11.84 35.63 -16.01
CA ALA A 561 -13.09 35.98 -16.69
C ALA A 561 -14.23 34.97 -16.47
N GLN A 562 -13.90 33.72 -16.13
CA GLN A 562 -14.88 32.67 -15.82
C GLN A 562 -15.47 32.78 -14.41
N ARG A 563 -14.85 33.59 -13.55
CA ARG A 563 -15.26 33.84 -12.15
C ARG A 563 -15.46 32.54 -11.34
N PHE A 564 -14.62 31.53 -11.54
CA PHE A 564 -14.75 30.23 -10.86
C PHE A 564 -14.80 30.31 -9.35
N PHE A 565 -14.10 31.27 -8.74
CA PHE A 565 -14.14 31.49 -7.29
C PHE A 565 -15.55 31.72 -6.70
N GLU A 566 -16.51 32.16 -7.52
CA GLU A 566 -17.86 32.47 -7.08
C GLU A 566 -18.90 31.41 -7.46
N ARG A 567 -18.45 30.24 -7.94
CA ARG A 567 -19.30 29.26 -8.62
C ARG A 567 -19.54 27.95 -7.86
N SER A 568 -18.95 27.76 -6.69
CA SER A 568 -19.11 26.55 -5.87
C SER A 568 -19.29 26.85 -4.38
N ASP A 569 -19.39 25.84 -3.52
CA ASP A 569 -19.71 25.95 -2.10
C ASP A 569 -18.69 26.81 -1.33
N ASN A 570 -17.43 26.94 -1.79
CA ASN A 570 -16.42 27.80 -1.17
C ASN A 570 -16.92 29.24 -0.97
N ILE A 571 -17.70 29.77 -1.93
CA ILE A 571 -18.13 31.16 -1.91
C ILE A 571 -19.03 31.48 -0.71
N ALA A 572 -19.80 30.50 -0.23
CA ALA A 572 -20.68 30.68 0.90
C ALA A 572 -19.88 30.98 2.18
N PHE A 573 -18.75 30.29 2.37
CA PHE A 573 -17.81 30.55 3.46
C PHE A 573 -17.00 31.83 3.25
N ALA A 574 -16.50 32.06 2.03
CA ALA A 574 -15.70 33.25 1.72
C ALA A 574 -16.46 34.55 2.00
N ARG A 575 -17.76 34.61 1.72
CA ARG A 575 -18.62 35.76 2.02
C ARG A 575 -18.76 36.06 3.51
N MET A 576 -18.47 35.09 4.38
CA MET A 576 -18.45 35.27 5.83
C MET A 576 -17.08 35.72 6.35
N GLY A 577 -16.08 35.89 5.48
CA GLY A 577 -14.72 36.25 5.85
C GLY A 577 -13.83 35.06 6.20
N ILE A 578 -14.29 33.82 5.97
CA ILE A 578 -13.49 32.60 6.16
C ILE A 578 -12.62 32.39 4.92
N PRO A 579 -11.30 32.14 5.05
CA PRO A 579 -10.46 31.75 3.91
C PRO A 579 -11.00 30.45 3.28
N ALA A 580 -11.58 30.54 2.09
CA ALA A 580 -12.27 29.42 1.45
C ALA A 580 -11.99 29.41 -0.05
N HIS A 581 -11.34 28.34 -0.53
CA HIS A 581 -10.87 28.22 -1.90
C HIS A 581 -11.19 26.85 -2.47
N THR A 582 -11.30 26.78 -3.80
CA THR A 582 -11.56 25.56 -4.55
C THR A 582 -10.31 25.10 -5.27
N LEU A 583 -9.87 23.88 -4.99
CA LEU A 583 -8.81 23.17 -5.68
C LEU A 583 -9.41 22.44 -6.88
N SER A 584 -8.96 22.77 -8.08
CA SER A 584 -9.42 22.13 -9.31
C SER A 584 -8.26 21.87 -10.26
N SER A 585 -8.43 20.99 -11.24
CA SER A 585 -7.38 20.72 -12.22
C SER A 585 -7.87 20.71 -13.65
N PHE A 586 -9.13 21.08 -13.92
CA PHE A 586 -9.65 21.19 -15.28
C PHE A 586 -10.70 22.30 -15.45
N ASN A 587 -10.80 22.85 -16.67
CA ASN A 587 -11.77 23.88 -17.00
C ASN A 587 -13.09 23.27 -17.50
N LEU A 588 -14.12 24.10 -17.73
CA LEU A 588 -15.31 23.69 -18.46
C LEU A 588 -14.95 22.97 -19.77
N HIS A 589 -15.46 21.76 -19.94
CA HIS A 589 -15.25 20.91 -21.11
C HIS A 589 -16.58 20.60 -21.81
N ALA A 590 -16.51 20.02 -23.01
CA ALA A 590 -17.71 19.72 -23.80
C ALA A 590 -18.63 18.67 -23.16
N ASP A 591 -18.13 17.93 -22.16
CA ASP A 591 -18.92 16.92 -21.44
C ASP A 591 -19.54 17.46 -20.14
N TYR A 592 -19.15 18.65 -19.70
CA TYR A 592 -19.65 19.30 -18.47
C TYR A 592 -21.18 19.42 -18.52
N HIS A 593 -21.84 18.98 -17.45
CA HIS A 593 -23.30 18.96 -17.33
C HIS A 593 -24.00 18.11 -18.40
N THR A 594 -23.35 17.03 -18.87
CA THR A 594 -23.93 16.11 -19.87
C THR A 594 -23.73 14.66 -19.46
N VAL A 595 -24.47 13.77 -20.14
CA VAL A 595 -24.31 12.30 -20.07
C VAL A 595 -22.94 11.78 -20.51
N ARG A 596 -22.03 12.65 -20.93
CA ARG A 596 -20.65 12.27 -21.29
C ARG A 596 -19.65 12.51 -20.17
N ASP A 597 -20.06 13.11 -19.06
CA ASP A 597 -19.18 13.23 -17.90
C ASP A 597 -19.05 11.89 -17.16
N GLU A 598 -18.24 11.02 -17.75
CA GLU A 598 -18.11 9.60 -17.42
C GLU A 598 -16.73 9.27 -16.85
N ALA A 599 -16.70 8.29 -15.93
CA ALA A 599 -15.48 7.90 -15.22
C ALA A 599 -14.35 7.42 -16.14
N GLN A 600 -14.68 6.91 -17.34
CA GLN A 600 -13.72 6.48 -18.33
C GLN A 600 -12.85 7.62 -18.91
N TYR A 601 -13.29 8.87 -18.77
CA TYR A 601 -12.57 10.04 -19.27
C TYR A 601 -11.70 10.71 -18.19
N ALA A 602 -11.78 10.26 -16.94
CA ALA A 602 -10.91 10.71 -15.88
C ALA A 602 -9.51 10.07 -16.00
N ASP A 603 -8.51 10.72 -15.42
CA ASP A 603 -7.14 10.23 -15.25
C ASP A 603 -6.90 9.93 -13.76
N PRO A 604 -7.07 8.67 -13.31
CA PRO A 604 -6.91 8.29 -11.91
C PRO A 604 -5.48 8.51 -11.38
N ALA A 605 -4.46 8.48 -12.25
CA ALA A 605 -3.07 8.72 -11.86
C ALA A 605 -2.82 10.21 -11.63
N HIS A 606 -3.45 11.08 -12.43
CA HIS A 606 -3.48 12.51 -12.16
C HIS A 606 -4.16 12.79 -10.81
N MET A 607 -5.37 12.27 -10.61
CA MET A 607 -6.13 12.46 -9.37
C MET A 607 -5.35 11.98 -8.15
N ALA A 608 -4.79 10.76 -8.18
CA ALA A 608 -4.04 10.21 -7.06
C ALA A 608 -2.88 11.11 -6.62
N ARG A 609 -2.15 11.72 -7.58
CA ARG A 609 -1.07 12.67 -7.29
C ARG A 609 -1.57 13.97 -6.64
N VAL A 610 -2.68 14.52 -7.11
CA VAL A 610 -3.28 15.74 -6.55
C VAL A 610 -3.80 15.48 -5.13
N ILE A 611 -4.50 14.35 -4.94
CA ILE A 611 -5.05 13.93 -3.65
C ILE A 611 -3.93 13.65 -2.64
N GLU A 612 -2.89 12.90 -3.03
CA GLU A 612 -1.75 12.60 -2.15
C GLU A 612 -1.04 13.88 -1.70
N ALA A 613 -0.91 14.87 -2.57
CA ALA A 613 -0.28 16.13 -2.21
C ALA A 613 -1.15 16.99 -1.29
N ALA A 614 -2.49 16.92 -1.41
CA ALA A 614 -3.43 17.70 -0.61
C ALA A 614 -3.56 17.21 0.85
N ALA A 615 -3.14 15.97 1.14
CA ALA A 615 -3.16 15.36 2.46
C ALA A 615 -1.85 15.62 3.23
#